data_AF-A0A7Y0S597-F1
#
_entry.id   AF-A0A7Y0S597-F1
#
_cell.length_a   1.000
_cell.length_b   1.000
_cell.length_c   1.000
_cell.angle_alpha   90.00
_cell.angle_beta   90.00
_cell.angle_gamma   90.00
#
_symmetry.space_group_name_H-M   'P 1'
#
loop_
_entity.id
_entity.type
_entity.pdbx_description
1 polymer ?
#
loop_
_entity_poly.entity_id
_entity_poly.type
_entity_poly.pdbx_seq_one_letter_code
_entity_poly.pdbx_strand_id
1 'polypeptide(L)' 'GSNQPMVRDERKVGRNEPCPCGSGKKYKQCHGKID' A
#
# COMPACT_ATOMS: atom_id res chain seq x y z
N GLY A 1 9.52 -27.72 13.38
CA GLY A 1 8.64 -26.53 13.39
C GLY A 1 9.03 -25.65 12.22
N SER A 2 8.15 -25.56 11.23
CA SER A 2 8.42 -24.96 9.92
C SER A 2 8.41 -23.43 10.02
N ASN A 3 9.59 -22.82 10.14
CA ASN A 3 9.78 -21.37 10.07
C ASN A 3 9.82 -20.93 8.60
N GLN A 4 8.66 -20.87 7.93
CA GLN A 4 8.59 -20.31 6.58
C GLN A 4 8.44 -18.78 6.66
N PRO A 5 9.28 -17.99 5.98
CA PRO A 5 9.13 -16.55 5.94
C PRO A 5 7.87 -16.21 5.14
N MET A 6 6.91 -15.58 5.79
CA MET A 6 5.73 -15.01 5.14
C MET A 6 6.17 -13.90 4.18
N VAL A 7 6.27 -14.23 2.90
CA VAL A 7 6.45 -13.24 1.84
C VAL A 7 5.15 -12.43 1.79
N ARG A 8 5.17 -11.22 2.35
CA ARG A 8 4.06 -10.28 2.19
C ARG A 8 4.08 -9.84 0.73
N ASP A 9 3.19 -10.43 -0.06
CA ASP A 9 2.78 -9.99 -1.40
C ASP A 9 2.05 -8.63 -1.33
N GLU A 10 2.43 -7.76 -0.40
CA GLU A 10 1.97 -6.38 -0.40
C GLU A 10 2.74 -5.68 -1.51
N ARG A 11 2.16 -5.67 -2.72
CA ARG A 11 2.58 -4.75 -3.78
C ARG A 11 2.64 -3.35 -3.16
N LYS A 12 3.86 -2.83 -3.00
CA LYS A 12 4.09 -1.50 -2.42
C LYS A 12 3.46 -0.48 -3.36
N VAL A 13 2.25 -0.02 -3.03
CA VAL A 13 1.57 0.99 -3.82
C VAL A 13 2.41 2.27 -3.78
N GLY A 14 2.76 2.77 -4.96
CA GLY A 14 3.54 3.99 -5.09
C GLY A 14 2.77 5.19 -4.53
N ARG A 15 3.47 6.11 -3.87
CA ARG A 15 2.84 7.33 -3.31
C ARG A 15 2.05 8.16 -4.32
N ASN A 16 2.43 8.13 -5.60
CA ASN A 16 1.75 8.86 -6.66
C ASN A 16 0.65 8.05 -7.37
N GLU A 17 0.54 6.75 -7.12
CA GLU A 17 -0.49 5.90 -7.74
C GLU A 17 -1.89 6.21 -7.18
N PRO A 18 -2.96 5.88 -7.92
CA PRO A 18 -4.31 5.96 -7.40
C PRO A 18 -4.44 5.10 -6.14
N CYS A 19 -5.14 5.64 -5.14
CA CYS A 19 -5.31 4.97 -3.87
C CYS A 19 -6.23 3.73 -4.03
N PRO A 20 -5.83 2.55 -3.51
CA PRO A 20 -6.58 1.30 -3.71
C PRO A 20 -7.95 1.28 -3.02
N CYS A 21 -8.26 2.27 -2.18
CA CYS A 21 -9.57 2.42 -1.56
C CYS A 21 -10.67 2.96 -2.49
N GLY A 22 -10.36 3.26 -3.76
CA GLY A 22 -11.34 3.73 -4.73
C GLY A 22 -11.77 5.19 -4.56
N SER A 23 -11.07 5.98 -3.72
CA SER A 23 -11.41 7.39 -3.46
C SER A 23 -11.10 8.35 -4.62
N GLY A 24 -10.47 7.87 -5.70
CA GLY A 24 -9.98 8.71 -6.81
C GLY A 24 -8.78 9.59 -6.46
N LYS A 25 -8.31 9.61 -5.21
CA LYS A 25 -7.14 10.37 -4.75
C LYS A 25 -5.85 9.58 -4.98
N LYS A 26 -4.71 10.27 -5.08
CA LYS A 26 -3.38 9.63 -5.04
C LYS A 26 -3.13 9.03 -3.67
N TYR A 27 -2.39 7.93 -3.57
CA TYR A 27 -2.09 7.25 -2.32
C TYR A 27 -1.52 8.22 -1.26
N LYS A 28 -0.57 9.08 -1.63
CA LYS A 28 0.01 10.12 -0.75
C LYS A 28 -0.97 11.19 -0.25
N GLN A 29 -2.15 11.30 -0.85
CA GLN A 29 -3.19 12.25 -0.44
C GLN A 29 -4.38 11.54 0.23
N CYS A 30 -4.24 10.24 0.51
CA CYS A 30 -5.26 9.41 1.14
C CYS A 30 -4.60 8.51 2.20
N HIS A 31 -4.52 7.20 1.99
CA HIS A 31 -3.97 6.24 2.98
C HIS A 31 -2.45 6.32 3.18
N GLY A 32 -1.73 6.97 2.26
CA GLY A 32 -0.31 7.27 2.37
C GLY A 32 -0.03 8.73 2.71
N LYS A 33 -1.03 9.48 3.21
CA LYS A 33 -0.82 10.85 3.71
C LYS A 33 0.09 10.75 4.93
N ILE A 34 1.28 11.32 4.80
CA ILE A 34 2.17 11.57 5.93
C ILE A 34 1.79 12.97 6.40
N ASP A 35 1.21 13.06 7.59
CA ASP A 35 1.04 14.35 8.26
C ASP A 35 2.40 14.83 8.78
#